data_AF-A0A0V0Q4Q1-F1
#
_entry.id   AF-A0A0V0Q4Q1-F1
#
_cell.length_a   1.000
_cell.length_b   1.000
_cell.length_c   1.000
_cell.angle_alpha   90.00
_cell.angle_beta   90.00
_cell.angle_gamma   90.00
#
_symmetry.space_group_name_H-M   'P 1'
#
loop_
_entity.id
_entity.type
_entity.pdbx_description
1 polymer ?
#
loop_
_entity_poly.entity_id
_entity_poly.type
_entity_poly.pdbx_seq_one_letter_code
_entity_poly.pdbx_strand_id
1 'polypeptide(L)'
;MTSRTTASLMAICVACATCAIAGTALAQTTETPPAQAGAGAAAAVSGDPQQQQPAAEAPAEEEAPEVTETGGKFVLPNGQDITPDHMENGRWYTAEDIPTFKIAEDGTVDYATFSGYRRYSAECHVCHGPDGEGSTYAPALRNSVLNLGYYDFLEIAASGKQEVNTAANLVMPAFGTNKNVWCYIDDIYAYLLARGAGDLPRGRPAKREDKSDEFAAQEDSCMSG
;
A
#
# COMPACT_ATOMS: atom_id res chain seq x y z
N MET A 1 4.23 4.39 64.24
CA MET A 1 2.78 4.28 63.98
C MET A 1 2.65 3.57 62.64
N THR A 2 2.51 2.24 62.62
CA THR A 2 1.22 1.50 62.56
C THR A 2 0.37 1.99 61.37
N SER A 3 -0.12 1.20 60.42
CA SER A 3 -0.22 -0.26 60.28
C SER A 3 -0.87 -0.54 58.92
N ARG A 4 -0.40 -1.59 58.23
CA ARG A 4 -1.19 -2.73 57.71
C ARG A 4 -2.22 -2.58 56.55
N THR A 5 -2.07 -3.56 55.64
CA THR A 5 -3.09 -4.45 55.02
C THR A 5 -3.96 -3.88 53.88
N THR A 6 -4.29 -4.59 52.80
CA THR A 6 -4.42 -6.05 52.56
C THR A 6 -4.48 -6.33 51.05
N ALA A 7 -3.80 -7.38 50.62
CA ALA A 7 -4.04 -8.06 49.34
C ALA A 7 -5.31 -8.93 49.46
N SER A 8 -6.05 -9.09 48.36
CA SER A 8 -7.08 -10.13 48.25
C SER A 8 -6.95 -10.82 46.89
N LEU A 9 -6.34 -12.01 46.94
CA LEU A 9 -6.46 -13.05 45.92
C LEU A 9 -7.89 -13.60 45.98
N MET A 10 -8.56 -13.71 44.84
CA MET A 10 -9.71 -14.61 44.69
C MET A 10 -9.46 -15.53 43.49
N ALA A 11 -8.95 -16.71 43.82
CA ALA A 11 -8.96 -17.87 42.94
C ALA A 11 -10.36 -18.48 42.98
N ILE A 12 -10.97 -18.67 41.81
CA ILE A 12 -12.14 -19.51 41.63
C ILE A 12 -11.74 -20.62 40.66
N CYS A 13 -11.46 -21.79 41.23
CA CYS A 13 -11.57 -23.09 40.59
C CYS A 13 -13.06 -23.48 40.48
N VAL A 14 -13.34 -24.59 39.79
CA VAL A 14 -14.63 -25.32 39.60
C VAL A 14 -15.25 -25.02 38.22
N ALA A 15 -15.54 -25.99 37.35
CA ALA A 15 -15.30 -27.42 37.34
C ALA A 15 -15.42 -27.95 35.90
N CYS A 16 -14.67 -29.01 35.64
CA CYS A 16 -14.76 -29.88 34.49
C CYS A 16 -16.10 -30.64 34.51
N ALA A 17 -16.88 -30.56 33.43
CA ALA A 17 -18.02 -31.44 33.19
C ALA A 17 -17.95 -31.97 31.75
N THR A 18 -17.34 -33.13 31.59
CA THR A 18 -17.39 -33.94 30.39
C THR A 18 -18.73 -34.68 30.35
N CYS A 19 -19.59 -34.34 29.39
CA CYS A 19 -20.71 -35.18 28.98
C CYS A 19 -20.36 -35.85 27.65
N ALA A 20 -20.01 -37.13 27.73
CA ALA A 20 -19.94 -38.02 26.58
C ALA A 20 -21.37 -38.40 26.15
N ILE A 21 -21.74 -38.06 24.92
CA ILE A 21 -22.93 -38.59 24.27
C ILE A 21 -22.45 -39.46 23.13
N ALA A 22 -22.60 -40.78 23.31
CA ALA A 22 -22.47 -41.76 22.25
C ALA A 22 -23.65 -41.58 21.28
N GLY A 23 -23.36 -41.13 20.06
CA GLY A 23 -24.29 -41.08 18.94
C GLY A 23 -23.90 -42.13 17.91
N THR A 24 -24.80 -43.07 17.68
CA THR A 24 -24.78 -44.16 16.70
C THR A 24 -24.41 -43.70 15.29
N ALA A 25 -23.41 -44.35 14.70
CA ALA A 25 -23.07 -44.27 13.29
C ALA A 25 -24.20 -44.87 12.43
N LEU A 26 -24.89 -44.03 11.67
CA LEU A 26 -25.68 -44.45 10.52
C LEU A 26 -24.80 -44.30 9.28
N ALA A 27 -24.49 -45.43 8.66
CA ALA A 27 -23.88 -45.51 7.34
C ALA A 27 -24.83 -44.85 6.32
N GLN A 28 -24.35 -43.80 5.66
CA GLN A 28 -24.93 -43.31 4.42
C GLN A 28 -23.89 -43.51 3.32
N THR A 29 -24.12 -44.57 2.55
CA THR A 29 -23.56 -44.76 1.22
C THR A 29 -24.19 -43.73 0.29
N THR A 30 -23.44 -42.71 -0.06
CA THR A 30 -23.71 -41.91 -1.26
C THR A 30 -22.46 -41.94 -2.11
N GLU A 31 -22.61 -42.60 -3.25
CA GLU A 31 -21.62 -42.78 -4.30
C GLU A 31 -21.06 -41.43 -4.75
N THR A 32 -19.75 -41.27 -4.61
CA THR A 32 -18.97 -40.24 -5.31
C THR A 32 -18.85 -40.66 -6.78
N PRO A 33 -19.39 -39.91 -7.75
CA PRO A 33 -19.12 -40.17 -9.15
C PRO A 33 -17.64 -39.89 -9.46
N PRO A 34 -16.99 -40.69 -10.33
CA PRO A 34 -15.54 -40.74 -10.43
C PRO A 34 -14.97 -39.45 -11.02
N ALA A 35 -13.92 -38.96 -10.37
CA ALA A 35 -12.97 -38.00 -10.92
C ALA A 35 -12.34 -38.61 -12.18
N GLN A 36 -12.71 -38.07 -13.35
CA GLN A 36 -12.10 -38.46 -14.61
C GLN A 36 -10.84 -37.60 -14.81
N ALA A 37 -9.70 -38.18 -14.45
CA ALA A 37 -8.39 -37.70 -14.84
C ALA A 37 -8.28 -37.82 -16.38
N GLY A 38 -8.44 -36.69 -17.06
CA GLY A 38 -8.15 -36.54 -18.49
C GLY A 38 -6.78 -35.94 -18.68
N ALA A 39 -5.75 -36.78 -18.76
CA ALA A 39 -4.51 -36.42 -19.42
C ALA A 39 -4.83 -36.19 -20.90
N GLY A 40 -4.74 -34.94 -21.34
CA GLY A 40 -4.88 -34.55 -22.74
C GLY A 40 -3.78 -33.55 -23.07
N ALA A 41 -2.66 -34.06 -23.57
CA ALA A 41 -1.67 -33.27 -24.26
C ALA A 41 -2.34 -32.63 -25.49
N ALA A 42 -2.66 -31.33 -25.40
CA ALA A 42 -3.02 -30.54 -26.56
C ALA A 42 -1.73 -29.97 -27.15
N ALA A 43 -1.45 -30.43 -28.37
CA ALA A 43 -0.34 -30.03 -29.20
C ALA A 43 -0.26 -28.51 -29.37
N ALA A 44 0.98 -28.01 -29.45
CA ALA A 44 1.28 -26.71 -29.99
C ALA A 44 0.66 -26.57 -31.38
N VAL A 45 -0.34 -25.69 -31.50
CA VAL A 45 -0.73 -25.13 -32.80
C VAL A 45 0.05 -23.83 -32.97
N SER A 46 1.01 -23.86 -33.88
CA SER A 46 1.60 -22.67 -34.50
C SER A 46 0.48 -21.95 -35.25
N GLY A 47 -0.03 -20.87 -34.66
CA GLY A 47 -0.97 -19.95 -35.30
C GLY A 47 -0.24 -18.90 -36.13
N ASP A 48 -0.61 -18.84 -37.40
CA ASP A 48 -0.18 -17.89 -38.46
C ASP A 48 -0.56 -16.42 -38.11
N PRO A 49 0.21 -15.41 -38.58
CA PRO A 49 0.29 -14.10 -37.96
C PRO A 49 -0.64 -13.09 -38.65
N GLN A 50 -1.95 -13.15 -38.43
CA GLN A 50 -2.85 -12.07 -38.85
C GLN A 50 -4.08 -11.99 -37.93
N GLN A 51 -3.88 -11.38 -36.76
CA GLN A 51 -4.91 -10.58 -36.08
C GLN A 51 -4.23 -9.72 -35.02
N GLN A 52 -3.56 -8.69 -35.51
CA GLN A 52 -3.04 -7.62 -34.68
C GLN A 52 -4.24 -6.80 -34.22
N GLN A 53 -4.77 -7.14 -33.05
CA GLN A 53 -5.59 -6.19 -32.30
C GLN A 53 -4.74 -4.93 -32.12
N PRO A 54 -5.24 -3.73 -32.48
CA PRO A 54 -4.48 -2.53 -32.26
C PRO A 54 -4.13 -2.49 -30.78
N ALA A 55 -2.82 -2.49 -30.48
CA ALA A 55 -2.37 -2.02 -29.19
C ALA A 55 -3.08 -0.68 -28.99
N ALA A 56 -3.86 -0.56 -27.93
CA ALA A 56 -4.24 0.77 -27.46
C ALA A 56 -2.93 1.54 -27.37
N GLU A 57 -2.81 2.63 -28.14
CA GLU A 57 -1.68 3.53 -28.03
C GLU A 57 -1.49 3.83 -26.55
N ALA A 58 -0.26 3.64 -26.08
CA ALA A 58 0.12 4.15 -24.78
C ALA A 58 -0.36 5.61 -24.73
N PRO A 59 -1.07 6.03 -23.66
CA PRO A 59 -1.47 7.41 -23.57
C PRO A 59 -0.22 8.26 -23.75
N ALA A 60 -0.33 9.29 -24.59
CA ALA A 60 0.68 10.32 -24.73
C ALA A 60 1.15 10.73 -23.34
N GLU A 61 2.46 10.95 -23.17
CA GLU A 61 3.03 11.53 -21.95
C GLU A 61 2.18 12.75 -21.57
N GLU A 62 1.28 12.56 -20.60
CA GLU A 62 0.55 13.65 -19.99
C GLU A 62 1.62 14.46 -19.26
N GLU A 63 1.82 15.70 -19.71
CA GLU A 63 2.79 16.63 -19.13
C GLU A 63 2.55 16.63 -17.61
N ALA A 64 3.58 16.20 -16.86
CA ALA A 64 3.41 15.95 -15.44
C ALA A 64 2.94 17.24 -14.75
N PRO A 65 1.95 17.18 -13.84
CA PRO A 65 1.52 18.35 -13.08
C PRO A 65 2.73 18.97 -12.39
N GLU A 66 2.99 20.25 -12.62
CA GLU A 66 4.24 20.87 -12.15
C GLU A 66 4.10 21.35 -10.70
N VAL A 67 5.08 21.02 -9.85
CA VAL A 67 5.21 21.58 -8.50
C VAL A 67 5.80 22.98 -8.62
N THR A 68 5.15 23.96 -8.01
CA THR A 68 5.61 25.35 -8.08
C THR A 68 6.41 25.72 -6.83
N GLU A 69 7.52 26.44 -7.01
CA GLU A 69 8.22 27.07 -5.90
C GLU A 69 7.68 28.50 -5.71
N THR A 70 6.96 28.74 -4.61
CA THR A 70 6.41 30.06 -4.27
C THR A 70 6.86 30.47 -2.88
N GLY A 71 7.73 31.49 -2.79
CA GLY A 71 8.19 32.03 -1.51
C GLY A 71 8.99 31.02 -0.65
N GLY A 72 9.75 30.12 -1.30
CA GLY A 72 10.50 29.06 -0.63
C GLY A 72 9.66 27.85 -0.22
N LYS A 73 8.38 27.80 -0.64
CA LYS A 73 7.51 26.65 -0.48
C LYS A 73 7.35 25.89 -1.79
N PHE A 74 7.38 24.58 -1.72
CA PHE A 74 7.00 23.69 -2.82
C PHE A 74 5.51 23.41 -2.71
N VAL A 75 4.73 23.83 -3.72
CA VAL A 75 3.26 23.78 -3.68
C VAL A 75 2.74 22.96 -4.86
N LEU A 76 1.90 21.97 -4.53
CA LEU A 76 1.21 21.13 -5.50
C LEU A 76 0.16 21.92 -6.29
N PRO A 77 -0.24 21.44 -7.49
CA PRO A 77 -1.34 22.03 -8.27
C PRO A 77 -2.65 22.25 -7.52
N ASN A 78 -2.94 21.41 -6.51
CA ASN A 78 -4.12 21.53 -5.66
C ASN A 78 -3.97 22.54 -4.50
N GLY A 79 -2.82 23.20 -4.38
CA GLY A 79 -2.52 24.21 -3.36
C GLY A 79 -1.87 23.66 -2.07
N GLN A 80 -1.65 22.36 -1.95
CA GLN A 80 -1.00 21.77 -0.78
C GLN A 80 0.49 22.12 -0.76
N ASP A 81 0.98 22.63 0.37
CA ASP A 81 2.41 22.79 0.64
C ASP A 81 3.03 21.42 0.93
N ILE A 82 4.17 21.11 0.31
CA ILE A 82 4.92 19.86 0.50
C ILE A 82 6.32 20.11 1.07
N THR A 83 6.61 21.34 1.49
CA THR A 83 7.91 21.73 2.03
C THR A 83 8.18 21.01 3.35
N PRO A 84 9.30 20.27 3.48
CA PRO A 84 9.67 19.61 4.73
C PRO A 84 9.95 20.65 5.83
N ASP A 85 9.26 20.52 6.96
CA ASP A 85 9.35 21.44 8.08
C ASP A 85 9.99 20.75 9.31
N HIS A 86 9.37 19.67 9.78
CA HIS A 86 9.82 18.96 10.97
C HIS A 86 9.78 17.44 10.78
N MET A 87 10.44 16.73 11.70
CA MET A 87 10.50 15.28 11.71
C MET A 87 9.84 14.73 12.97
N GLU A 88 8.95 13.76 12.80
CA GLU A 88 8.28 13.05 13.88
C GLU A 88 8.29 11.55 13.57
N ASN A 89 8.60 10.69 14.56
CA ASN A 89 8.58 9.23 14.40
C ASN A 89 9.38 8.71 13.19
N GLY A 90 10.47 9.39 12.84
CA GLY A 90 11.33 9.09 11.69
C GLY A 90 10.72 9.40 10.32
N ARG A 91 9.70 10.26 10.25
CA ARG A 91 9.07 10.76 9.02
C ARG A 91 9.13 12.27 8.96
N TRP A 92 9.26 12.82 7.76
CA TRP A 92 9.17 14.26 7.53
C TRP A 92 7.73 14.69 7.33
N TYR A 93 7.39 15.84 7.89
CA TYR A 93 6.09 16.48 7.79
C TYR A 93 6.24 17.93 7.37
N THR A 94 5.19 18.47 6.74
CA THR A 94 5.07 19.90 6.45
C THR A 94 4.60 20.67 7.69
N ALA A 95 4.56 22.01 7.59
CA ALA A 95 4.02 22.85 8.65
C ALA A 95 2.52 22.63 8.93
N GLU A 96 1.82 21.89 8.07
CA GLU A 96 0.41 21.50 8.22
C GLU A 96 0.25 20.03 8.67
N ASP A 97 1.33 19.42 9.17
CA ASP A 97 1.38 18.03 9.63
C ASP A 97 1.01 17.00 8.54
N ILE A 98 1.29 17.33 7.28
CA ILE A 98 1.12 16.42 6.14
C ILE A 98 2.45 15.69 5.87
N PRO A 99 2.47 14.35 5.72
CA PRO A 99 3.70 13.63 5.40
C PRO A 99 4.32 14.13 4.09
N THR A 100 5.65 14.28 4.08
CA THR A 100 6.40 14.67 2.89
C THR A 100 7.75 13.93 2.84
N PHE A 101 8.48 14.12 1.75
CA PHE A 101 9.81 13.55 1.52
C PHE A 101 10.90 14.57 1.79
N LYS A 102 12.11 14.11 2.10
CA LYS A 102 13.31 14.95 2.11
C LYS A 102 14.45 14.23 1.42
N ILE A 103 15.07 14.91 0.45
CA ILE A 103 16.22 14.38 -0.29
C ILE A 103 17.39 15.35 -0.10
N ALA A 104 18.52 14.84 0.38
CA ALA A 104 19.74 15.61 0.52
C ALA A 104 20.35 15.91 -0.86
N GLU A 105 21.16 16.96 -0.96
CA GLU A 105 21.83 17.40 -2.20
C GLU A 105 22.64 16.28 -2.89
N ASP A 106 23.14 15.31 -2.12
CA ASP A 106 23.91 14.18 -2.63
C ASP A 106 23.05 12.98 -3.11
N GLY A 107 21.73 13.15 -3.13
CA GLY A 107 20.72 12.17 -3.53
C GLY A 107 20.34 11.17 -2.43
N THR A 108 20.76 11.38 -1.18
CA THR A 108 20.32 10.55 -0.05
C THR A 108 18.87 10.86 0.28
N VAL A 109 17.99 9.87 0.15
CA VAL A 109 16.57 10.02 0.52
C VAL A 109 16.39 9.74 2.02
N ASP A 110 15.42 10.40 2.64
CA ASP A 110 14.96 10.04 3.98
C ASP A 110 14.49 8.58 4.05
N TYR A 111 14.55 7.98 5.24
CA TYR A 111 14.23 6.56 5.39
C TYR A 111 12.78 6.24 5.01
N ALA A 112 11.82 7.13 5.31
CA ALA A 112 10.40 6.91 5.02
C ALA A 112 10.14 6.87 3.51
N THR A 113 10.75 7.77 2.73
CA THR A 113 10.70 7.72 1.25
C THR A 113 11.28 6.42 0.70
N PHE A 114 12.39 5.92 1.26
CA PHE A 114 12.93 4.61 0.87
C PHE A 114 12.01 3.44 1.29
N SER A 115 11.41 3.51 2.48
CA SER A 115 10.40 2.55 2.93
C SER A 115 9.22 2.53 1.95
N GLY A 116 8.72 3.70 1.56
CA GLY A 116 7.65 3.90 0.59
C GLY A 116 7.94 3.23 -0.75
N TYR A 117 9.16 3.41 -1.28
CA TYR A 117 9.61 2.70 -2.48
C TYR A 117 9.42 1.18 -2.35
N ARG A 118 9.82 0.59 -1.22
CA ARG A 118 9.71 -0.86 -0.99
C ARG A 118 8.25 -1.31 -0.87
N ARG A 119 7.41 -0.54 -0.19
CA ARG A 119 5.99 -0.87 0.02
C ARG A 119 5.19 -0.71 -1.26
N TYR A 120 5.41 0.38 -1.99
CA TYR A 120 4.89 0.58 -3.35
C TYR A 120 5.29 -0.59 -4.27
N SER A 121 6.57 -0.96 -4.25
CA SER A 121 7.11 -2.06 -5.05
C SER A 121 6.64 -3.45 -4.61
N ALA A 122 5.93 -3.58 -3.48
CA ALA A 122 5.35 -4.84 -3.04
C ALA A 122 3.84 -4.89 -3.32
N GLU A 123 3.13 -3.79 -3.09
CA GLU A 123 1.67 -3.79 -3.00
C GLU A 123 0.98 -3.04 -4.15
N CYS A 124 1.66 -2.07 -4.78
CA CYS A 124 1.04 -1.13 -5.73
C CYS A 124 1.50 -1.34 -7.18
N HIS A 125 2.77 -1.70 -7.37
CA HIS A 125 3.42 -1.70 -8.69
C HIS A 125 2.77 -2.67 -9.70
N VAL A 126 2.11 -3.73 -9.22
CA VAL A 126 1.49 -4.75 -10.07
C VAL A 126 0.39 -4.15 -10.96
N CYS A 127 -0.30 -3.12 -10.46
CA CYS A 127 -1.34 -2.41 -11.18
C CYS A 127 -0.84 -1.06 -11.69
N HIS A 128 -0.14 -0.30 -10.85
CA HIS A 128 0.26 1.07 -11.15
C HIS A 128 1.63 1.21 -11.82
N GLY A 129 2.21 0.09 -12.24
CA GLY A 129 3.47 0.05 -12.97
C GLY A 129 4.70 0.31 -12.09
N PRO A 130 5.92 0.11 -12.63
CA PRO A 130 7.14 0.50 -11.95
C PRO A 130 7.17 2.02 -11.75
N ASP A 131 7.74 2.48 -10.64
CA ASP A 131 7.96 3.90 -10.32
C ASP A 131 6.72 4.81 -10.29
N GLY A 132 5.50 4.27 -10.33
CA GLY A 132 4.27 5.07 -10.34
C GLY A 132 3.85 5.53 -11.74
N GLU A 133 4.43 4.98 -12.81
CA GLU A 133 4.22 5.39 -14.20
C GLU A 133 2.86 4.95 -14.78
N GLY A 134 2.09 4.16 -14.05
CA GLY A 134 0.84 3.59 -14.51
C GLY A 134 1.05 2.37 -15.41
N SER A 135 -0.06 1.81 -15.84
CA SER A 135 -0.09 0.70 -16.79
C SER A 135 -1.37 0.78 -17.63
N THR A 136 -1.56 -0.21 -18.52
CA THR A 136 -2.84 -0.39 -19.21
C THR A 136 -4.00 -0.74 -18.27
N TYR A 137 -3.73 -1.07 -17.01
CA TYR A 137 -4.72 -1.47 -16.02
C TYR A 137 -5.05 -0.35 -15.02
N ALA A 138 -4.10 0.52 -14.67
CA ALA A 138 -4.29 1.54 -13.63
C ALA A 138 -3.49 2.82 -13.90
N PRO A 139 -3.94 3.99 -13.39
CA PRO A 139 -3.32 5.28 -13.69
C PRO A 139 -1.92 5.44 -13.10
N ALA A 140 -1.19 6.43 -13.64
CA ALA A 140 0.10 6.86 -13.13
C ALA A 140 -0.05 7.56 -11.77
N LEU A 141 0.29 6.85 -10.70
CA LEU A 141 0.17 7.38 -9.35
C LEU A 141 1.10 8.56 -9.10
N ARG A 142 2.26 8.63 -9.75
CA ARG A 142 3.17 9.78 -9.62
C ARG A 142 2.53 11.10 -10.05
N ASN A 143 1.62 11.07 -11.04
CA ASN A 143 0.86 12.24 -11.46
C ASN A 143 -0.38 12.43 -10.59
N SER A 144 -1.02 11.33 -10.19
CA SER A 144 -2.24 11.37 -9.38
C SER A 144 -2.00 12.06 -8.04
N VAL A 145 -0.91 11.76 -7.33
CA VAL A 145 -0.61 12.36 -6.01
C VAL A 145 -0.28 13.85 -6.04
N LEU A 146 -0.03 14.44 -7.21
CA LEU A 146 0.16 15.89 -7.35
C LEU A 146 -1.20 16.62 -7.47
N ASN A 147 -2.21 15.91 -7.99
CA ASN A 147 -3.56 16.43 -8.12
C ASN A 147 -4.42 16.10 -6.90
N LEU A 148 -4.19 14.93 -6.29
CA LEU A 148 -4.86 14.47 -5.08
C LEU A 148 -4.15 15.07 -3.85
N GLY A 149 -4.91 15.66 -2.93
CA GLY A 149 -4.37 16.01 -1.63
C GLY A 149 -4.06 14.74 -0.82
N TYR A 150 -3.27 14.85 0.24
CA TYR A 150 -2.93 13.72 1.11
C TYR A 150 -4.19 13.01 1.65
N TYR A 151 -5.22 13.75 2.06
CA TYR A 151 -6.44 13.16 2.59
C TYR A 151 -7.29 12.43 1.53
N ASP A 152 -7.33 12.92 0.30
CA ASP A 152 -7.99 12.21 -0.81
C ASP A 152 -7.25 10.91 -1.15
N PHE A 153 -5.91 10.96 -1.11
CA PHE A 153 -5.07 9.78 -1.26
C PHE A 153 -5.36 8.74 -0.17
N LEU A 154 -5.46 9.16 1.10
CA LEU A 154 -5.82 8.27 2.22
C LEU A 154 -7.22 7.67 2.02
N GLU A 155 -8.21 8.47 1.65
CA GLU A 155 -9.58 8.00 1.44
C GLU A 155 -9.65 6.92 0.37
N ILE A 156 -9.03 7.17 -0.79
CA ILE A 156 -8.98 6.25 -1.92
C ILE A 156 -8.20 4.99 -1.54
N ALA A 157 -7.05 5.11 -0.89
CA ALA A 157 -6.26 3.95 -0.47
C ALA A 157 -6.99 3.11 0.58
N ALA A 158 -7.63 3.73 1.56
CA ALA A 158 -8.35 3.05 2.63
C ALA A 158 -9.57 2.30 2.09
N SER A 159 -10.38 2.98 1.27
CA SER A 159 -11.72 2.53 0.85
C SER A 159 -11.74 1.83 -0.50
N GLY A 160 -10.66 1.95 -1.28
CA GLY A 160 -10.63 1.56 -2.68
C GLY A 160 -11.46 2.50 -3.56
N LYS A 161 -11.48 2.23 -4.86
CA LYS A 161 -12.22 3.03 -5.85
C LYS A 161 -12.75 2.14 -6.96
N GLN A 162 -13.99 2.35 -7.37
CA GLN A 162 -14.61 1.59 -8.45
C GLN A 162 -15.23 2.52 -9.49
N GLU A 163 -14.95 2.23 -10.76
CA GLU A 163 -15.66 2.80 -11.91
C GLU A 163 -16.13 1.65 -12.80
N VAL A 164 -17.37 1.22 -12.59
CA VAL A 164 -17.98 0.11 -13.30
C VAL A 164 -19.20 0.60 -14.06
N ASN A 165 -19.13 0.59 -15.38
CA ASN A 165 -20.21 0.92 -16.30
C ASN A 165 -20.06 0.12 -17.60
N THR A 166 -20.88 0.39 -18.63
CA THR A 166 -20.81 -0.35 -19.90
C THR A 166 -19.51 -0.13 -20.67
N ALA A 167 -18.75 0.93 -20.36
CA ALA A 167 -17.50 1.31 -21.01
C ALA A 167 -16.25 1.04 -20.16
N ALA A 168 -16.36 0.88 -18.84
CA ALA A 168 -15.23 0.71 -17.92
C ALA A 168 -15.53 -0.33 -16.83
N ASN A 169 -14.51 -1.10 -16.46
CA ASN A 169 -14.53 -2.00 -15.31
C ASN A 169 -13.22 -1.85 -14.54
N LEU A 170 -13.09 -0.74 -13.81
CA LEU A 170 -11.89 -0.40 -13.03
C LEU A 170 -12.20 -0.56 -11.55
N VAL A 171 -11.39 -1.37 -10.86
CA VAL A 171 -11.52 -1.63 -9.43
C VAL A 171 -10.15 -1.55 -8.77
N MET A 172 -9.95 -0.53 -7.95
CA MET A 172 -8.87 -0.45 -6.97
C MET A 172 -9.38 -1.05 -5.64
N PRO A 173 -8.74 -2.10 -5.12
CA PRO A 173 -9.10 -2.69 -3.83
C PRO A 173 -8.93 -1.71 -2.66
N ALA A 174 -9.68 -1.96 -1.59
CA ALA A 174 -9.52 -1.26 -0.32
C ALA A 174 -8.31 -1.82 0.46
N PHE A 175 -7.44 -0.94 0.96
CA PHE A 175 -6.23 -1.32 1.70
C PHE A 175 -6.27 -0.91 3.18
N GLY A 176 -7.35 -0.29 3.67
CA GLY A 176 -7.45 0.21 5.05
C GLY A 176 -7.29 -0.86 6.13
N THR A 177 -7.46 -2.15 5.80
CA THR A 177 -7.24 -3.28 6.72
C THR A 177 -5.99 -4.10 6.41
N ASN A 178 -5.25 -3.76 5.33
CA ASN A 178 -3.99 -4.43 5.00
C ASN A 178 -2.85 -3.71 5.73
N LYS A 179 -2.35 -4.28 6.83
CA LYS A 179 -1.25 -3.72 7.61
C LYS A 179 0.03 -3.48 6.80
N ASN A 180 0.30 -4.28 5.77
CA ASN A 180 1.48 -4.08 4.91
C ASN A 180 1.39 -2.81 4.04
N VAL A 181 0.20 -2.21 3.93
CA VAL A 181 -0.04 -0.92 3.28
C VAL A 181 -0.33 0.15 4.32
N TRP A 182 -1.34 -0.06 5.17
CA TRP A 182 -1.88 0.98 6.03
C TRP A 182 -0.87 1.49 7.08
N CYS A 183 -0.02 0.62 7.63
CA CYS A 183 1.03 1.04 8.55
C CYS A 183 2.15 1.86 7.89
N TYR A 184 2.16 1.93 6.56
CA TYR A 184 3.19 2.59 5.75
C TYR A 184 2.58 3.55 4.73
N ILE A 185 1.32 3.96 4.92
CA ILE A 185 0.60 4.73 3.91
C ILE A 185 1.26 6.10 3.69
N ASP A 186 1.80 6.69 4.74
CA ASP A 186 2.58 7.94 4.72
C ASP A 186 3.88 7.77 3.93
N ASP A 187 4.58 6.65 4.14
CA ASP A 187 5.81 6.32 3.42
C ASP A 187 5.53 6.21 1.92
N ILE A 188 4.46 5.50 1.54
CA ILE A 188 4.04 5.33 0.15
C ILE A 188 3.68 6.69 -0.46
N TYR A 189 2.97 7.55 0.28
CA TYR A 189 2.66 8.91 -0.15
C TYR A 189 3.92 9.71 -0.42
N ALA A 190 4.85 9.79 0.55
CA ALA A 190 6.11 10.53 0.41
C ALA A 190 6.93 10.04 -0.79
N TYR A 191 7.00 8.73 -1.01
CA TYR A 191 7.66 8.15 -2.18
C TYR A 191 7.02 8.59 -3.51
N LEU A 192 5.69 8.46 -3.63
CA LEU A 192 4.98 8.86 -4.84
C LEU A 192 5.08 10.36 -5.08
N LEU A 193 5.08 11.15 -4.01
CA LEU A 193 5.22 12.59 -4.05
C LEU A 193 6.61 12.99 -4.59
N ALA A 194 7.68 12.36 -4.09
CA ALA A 194 9.04 12.56 -4.59
C ALA A 194 9.20 12.15 -6.06
N ARG A 195 8.49 11.09 -6.49
CA ARG A 195 8.41 10.68 -7.90
C ARG A 195 7.68 11.70 -8.76
N GLY A 196 6.54 12.19 -8.27
CA GLY A 196 5.69 13.13 -8.99
C GLY A 196 6.37 14.48 -9.16
N ALA A 197 6.93 15.03 -8.08
CA ALA A 197 7.66 16.29 -8.05
C ALA A 197 8.93 16.28 -8.91
N GLY A 198 9.46 15.09 -9.22
CA GLY A 198 10.64 14.91 -10.08
C GLY A 198 11.97 14.87 -9.33
N ASP A 199 11.95 15.07 -8.00
CA ASP A 199 13.14 15.03 -7.14
C ASP A 199 13.75 13.62 -7.01
N LEU A 200 12.97 12.56 -7.23
CA LEU A 200 13.44 11.17 -7.15
C LEU A 200 13.49 10.48 -8.52
N PRO A 201 14.69 10.30 -9.13
CA PRO A 201 14.84 9.69 -10.44
C PRO A 201 14.51 8.19 -10.42
N ARG A 202 13.95 7.68 -11.54
CA ARG A 202 13.45 6.31 -11.69
C ARG A 202 14.40 5.21 -11.22
N GLY A 203 13.82 4.10 -10.78
CA GLY A 203 14.56 2.96 -10.21
C GLY A 203 14.77 3.06 -8.71
N ARG A 204 15.45 2.05 -8.15
CA ARG A 204 15.67 1.96 -6.71
C ARG A 204 16.50 3.15 -6.19
N PRO A 205 16.09 3.86 -5.12
CA PRO A 205 16.93 4.87 -4.50
C PRO A 205 18.27 4.28 -4.07
N ALA A 206 19.37 4.88 -4.53
CA ALA A 206 20.72 4.34 -4.36
C ALA A 206 21.27 4.56 -2.95
N LYS A 207 20.92 5.69 -2.34
CA LYS A 207 21.30 6.09 -0.99
C LYS A 207 20.04 6.34 -0.17
N ARG A 208 20.12 6.07 1.13
CA ARG A 208 19.07 6.38 2.10
C ARG A 208 19.70 6.70 3.44
N GLU A 209 18.99 7.47 4.25
CA GLU A 209 19.26 7.57 5.67
C GLU A 209 19.04 6.21 6.37
N ASP A 210 19.62 6.06 7.56
CA ASP A 210 19.41 4.87 8.39
C ASP A 210 18.00 4.84 8.99
N LYS A 211 17.50 3.62 9.23
CA LYS A 211 16.24 3.44 9.95
C LYS A 211 16.45 3.91 11.38
N SER A 212 15.70 4.92 11.82
CA SER A 212 15.76 5.38 13.21
C SER A 212 15.05 4.42 14.16
N ASP A 213 15.40 4.48 15.45
CA ASP A 213 14.74 3.69 16.49
C ASP A 213 13.27 4.11 16.65
N GLU A 214 12.95 5.40 16.47
CA GLU A 214 11.58 5.92 16.51
C GLU A 214 10.74 5.36 15.36
N PHE A 215 11.30 5.30 14.14
CA PHE A 215 10.61 4.67 13.02
C PHE A 215 10.33 3.19 13.32
N ALA A 216 11.33 2.47 13.85
CA ALA A 216 11.18 1.05 14.19
C ALA A 216 10.10 0.84 15.26
N ALA A 217 10.07 1.67 16.30
CA ALA A 217 9.06 1.60 17.35
C ALA A 217 7.64 1.88 16.80
N GLN A 218 7.49 2.86 15.91
CA GLN A 218 6.21 3.16 15.28
C GLN A 218 5.74 2.03 14.35
N GLU A 219 6.66 1.47 13.57
CA GLU A 219 6.39 0.29 12.73
C GLU A 219 5.89 -0.88 13.58
N ASP A 220 6.61 -1.23 14.63
CA ASP A 220 6.26 -2.36 15.52
C ASP A 220 4.91 -2.13 16.21
N SER A 221 4.64 -0.89 16.64
CA SER A 221 3.38 -0.49 17.26
C SER A 221 2.18 -0.73 16.33
N CYS A 222 2.27 -0.29 15.07
CA CYS A 222 1.20 -0.48 14.10
C CYS A 222 1.05 -1.96 13.67
N MET A 223 2.16 -2.65 13.47
CA MET A 223 2.14 -4.03 12.97
C MET A 223 1.64 -5.02 14.04
N SER A 224 1.94 -4.78 15.32
CA SER A 224 1.64 -5.69 16.42
C SER A 224 0.23 -5.54 17.01
N GLY A 225 -0.47 -4.43 16.78
CA GLY A 225 -1.84 -4.18 17.27
C GLY A 225 -2.90 -4.80 16.38
#